data_AF-A0A060BY08-F1
#
_entry.id   AF-A0A060BY08-F1
#
_cell.length_a   1.000
_cell.length_b   1.000
_cell.length_c   1.000
_cell.angle_alpha   90.00
_cell.angle_beta   90.00
_cell.angle_gamma   90.00
#
_symmetry.space_group_name_H-M   'P 1'
#
loop_
_entity.id
_entity.type
_entity.pdbx_description
1 polymer ?
#
loop_
_entity_poly.entity_id
_entity_poly.type
_entity_poly.pdbx_seq_one_letter_code
_entity_poly.pdbx_strand_id
1 'polypeptide(L)' 'MEKGEVFIAPNGIDLYKFRFNEGKRIEARKELGLNDNDFVIGHIGRFVPQKNHRFIVEIAKGIVKDLPNAKF' A
#
# COMPACT_ATOMS: atom_id res chain seq x y z
N MET A 1 14.78 30.49 -30.20
CA MET A 1 13.68 30.25 -29.25
C MET A 1 14.31 30.15 -27.87
N GLU A 2 14.11 31.15 -27.01
CA GLU A 2 14.53 31.07 -25.61
C GLU A 2 13.73 29.97 -24.90
N LYS A 3 14.41 29.13 -24.14
CA LYS A 3 13.77 28.14 -23.28
C LYS A 3 13.21 28.88 -22.06
N GLY A 4 11.89 28.90 -21.89
CA GLY A 4 11.27 29.42 -20.68
C GLY A 4 11.68 28.62 -19.44
N GLU A 5 11.85 29.29 -18.31
CA GLU A 5 12.11 28.64 -17.03
C GLU A 5 10.83 27.96 -16.51
N VAL A 6 10.97 26.72 -16.02
CA VAL A 6 9.86 25.92 -15.46
C VAL A 6 10.23 25.48 -14.06
N PHE A 7 9.32 25.70 -13.11
CA PHE A 7 9.41 25.17 -11.75
C PHE A 7 8.47 23.97 -11.60
N ILE A 8 9.00 22.82 -11.17
CA ILE A 8 8.21 21.63 -10.89
C ILE A 8 7.98 21.56 -9.38
N ALA A 9 6.73 21.75 -8.96
CA ALA A 9 6.31 21.53 -7.58
C ALA A 9 5.76 20.10 -7.42
N PRO A 10 6.40 19.21 -6.65
CA PRO A 10 5.83 17.90 -6.36
C PRO A 10 4.61 18.01 -5.44
N ASN A 11 3.70 17.05 -5.54
CA ASN A 11 2.57 16.96 -4.61
C ASN A 11 3.05 16.59 -3.20
N GLY A 12 2.60 17.35 -2.20
CA GLY A 12 2.78 17.01 -0.79
C GLY A 12 1.69 16.10 -0.25
N ILE A 13 1.90 15.57 0.96
CA ILE A 13 0.89 14.87 1.76
C ILE A 13 0.83 15.48 3.16
N ASP A 14 -0.34 15.44 3.79
CA ASP A 14 -0.51 15.89 5.17
C ASP A 14 -0.04 14.81 6.16
N LEU A 15 1.13 15.04 6.77
CA LEU A 15 1.72 14.11 7.72
C LEU A 15 0.85 13.87 8.97
N TYR A 16 0.06 14.86 9.40
CA TYR A 16 -0.82 14.69 10.55
C TYR A 16 -1.98 13.75 10.24
N LYS A 17 -2.49 13.80 9.00
CA LYS A 17 -3.56 12.90 8.55
C LYS A 17 -3.08 11.45 8.42
N PHE A 18 -1.84 11.24 7.97
CA PHE A 18 -1.28 9.91 7.70
C PHE A 18 -0.35 9.38 8.79
N ARG A 19 -0.27 10.06 9.95
CA ARG A 19 0.49 9.55 11.09
C ARG A 19 -0.06 8.21 11.56
N PHE A 20 0.83 7.36 12.05
CA PHE A 20 0.44 6.11 12.67
C PHE A 20 -0.54 6.35 13.83
N ASN A 21 -1.55 5.49 13.91
CA ASN A 21 -2.52 5.49 14.99
C ASN A 21 -2.89 4.04 15.32
N GLU A 22 -2.60 3.62 16.55
CA GLU A 22 -2.84 2.27 17.02
C GLU A 22 -4.33 1.91 17.03
N GLY A 23 -5.21 2.81 17.50
CA GLY A 23 -6.66 2.59 17.52
C GLY A 23 -7.23 2.33 16.12
N LYS A 24 -6.84 3.16 15.13
CA LYS A 24 -7.22 2.96 13.72
C LYS A 24 -6.67 1.67 13.15
N ARG A 25 -5.46 1.25 13.56
CA ARG A 25 -4.88 -0.04 13.15
C ARG A 25 -5.74 -1.19 13.65
N ILE A 26 -6.13 -1.17 14.93
CA ILE A 26 -6.95 -2.22 15.55
C ILE A 26 -8.32 -2.28 14.88
N GLU A 27 -8.97 -1.13 14.69
CA GLU A 27 -10.26 -1.00 14.02
C GLU A 27 -10.22 -1.58 12.60
N ALA A 28 -9.27 -1.11 11.77
CA ALA A 28 -9.15 -1.58 10.39
C ALA A 28 -8.83 -3.08 10.30
N ARG A 29 -7.98 -3.62 11.17
CA ARG A 29 -7.70 -5.07 11.19
C ARG A 29 -8.92 -5.88 11.59
N LYS A 30 -9.69 -5.42 12.57
CA LYS A 30 -10.94 -6.05 12.98
C LYS A 30 -11.95 -6.07 11.83
N GLU A 31 -12.13 -4.95 11.13
CA GLU A 31 -13.04 -4.84 9.97
C GLU A 31 -12.65 -5.78 8.82
N LEU A 32 -11.34 -5.97 8.62
CA LEU A 32 -10.79 -6.85 7.58
C LEU A 32 -10.64 -8.32 8.03
N GLY A 33 -11.01 -8.66 9.28
CA GLY A 33 -10.88 -10.02 9.82
C GLY A 33 -9.43 -10.48 10.01
N LEU A 34 -8.50 -9.55 10.25
CA LEU A 34 -7.07 -9.79 10.41
C LEU A 34 -6.70 -9.90 11.90
N ASN A 35 -5.86 -10.87 12.22
CA ASN A 35 -5.29 -11.01 13.56
C ASN A 35 -4.12 -10.03 13.76
N ASP A 36 -3.76 -9.77 15.02
CA ASP A 36 -2.65 -8.88 15.34
C ASP A 36 -1.29 -9.41 14.84
N ASN A 37 -1.13 -10.72 14.84
CA ASN A 37 0.08 -11.42 14.41
C ASN A 37 0.09 -11.81 12.92
N ASP A 38 -0.98 -11.48 12.17
CA ASP A 38 -1.00 -11.72 10.73
C ASP A 38 0.05 -10.85 10.05
N PHE A 39 0.83 -11.47 9.17
CA PHE A 39 1.74 -10.73 8.31
C PHE A 39 0.95 -10.22 7.11
N VAL A 40 0.71 -8.91 7.04
CA VAL A 40 -0.19 -8.31 6.05
C VAL A 40 0.61 -7.48 5.06
N ILE A 41 0.45 -7.77 3.77
CA ILE A 41 0.95 -6.97 2.66
C ILE A 41 -0.26 -6.34 1.97
N GLY A 42 -0.24 -5.03 1.72
CA GLY A 42 -1.34 -4.33 1.05
C GLY A 42 -0.85 -3.51 -0.14
N HIS A 43 -1.69 -3.39 -1.17
CA HIS A 43 -1.44 -2.51 -2.32
C HIS A 43 -2.50 -1.42 -2.42
N ILE A 44 -2.05 -0.16 -2.50
CA ILE A 44 -2.93 0.99 -2.69
C ILE A 44 -2.70 1.58 -4.08
N GLY A 45 -3.66 1.35 -4.99
CA GLY A 45 -3.58 1.83 -6.36
C GLY A 45 -4.91 1.68 -7.09
N ARG A 46 -5.13 2.50 -8.12
CA ARG A 46 -6.26 2.32 -9.05
C ARG A 46 -6.06 1.03 -9.83
N PHE A 47 -7.13 0.30 -10.12
CA PHE A 47 -7.12 -0.89 -10.99
C PHE A 47 -6.84 -0.53 -12.46
N VAL A 48 -5.58 -0.22 -12.76
CA VAL A 48 -5.08 0.09 -14.09
C VAL A 48 -3.80 -0.68 -14.37
N PRO A 49 -3.47 -0.99 -15.65
CA PRO A 49 -2.29 -1.77 -16.00
C PRO A 49 -0.98 -1.20 -15.43
N GLN A 50 -0.85 0.13 -15.35
CA GLN A 50 0.33 0.82 -14.85
C GLN A 50 0.58 0.57 -13.35
N LYS A 51 -0.44 0.15 -12.59
CA LYS A 51 -0.31 -0.22 -11.18
C LYS A 51 0.04 -1.70 -10.99
N ASN A 52 0.03 -2.48 -12.08
CA ASN A 52 0.59 -3.83 -12.17
C ASN A 52 0.09 -4.82 -11.10
N HIS A 53 -1.23 -4.86 -10.91
CA HIS A 53 -1.88 -5.75 -9.95
C HIS A 53 -1.56 -7.24 -10.21
N ARG A 54 -1.35 -7.62 -11.48
CA ARG A 54 -1.02 -9.00 -11.85
C ARG A 54 0.29 -9.46 -11.22
N PHE A 55 1.30 -8.60 -11.22
CA PHE A 55 2.60 -8.93 -10.63
C PHE A 55 2.51 -9.15 -9.11
N ILE A 56 1.63 -8.41 -8.43
CA ILE A 56 1.40 -8.55 -6.99
C ILE A 56 0.83 -9.93 -6.67
N VAL A 57 -0.10 -10.44 -7.48
CA VAL A 57 -0.65 -11.79 -7.31
C VAL A 57 0.42 -12.87 -7.50
N GLU A 58 1.32 -12.69 -8.47
CA GLU A 58 2.44 -13.62 -8.67
C GLU A 58 3.42 -13.62 -7.48
N ILE A 59 3.72 -12.45 -6.91
CA ILE A 59 4.52 -12.35 -5.69
C ILE A 59 3.80 -13.02 -4.52
N ALA A 60 2.50 -12.78 -4.36
CA ALA A 60 1.70 -13.37 -3.29
C ALA A 60 1.77 -14.90 -3.32
N LYS A 61 1.69 -15.50 -4.51
CA LYS A 61 1.85 -16.94 -4.70
C LYS A 61 3.21 -17.46 -4.23
N GLY A 62 4.28 -16.69 -4.40
CA GLY A 62 5.61 -17.03 -3.88
C GLY A 62 5.66 -16.94 -2.35
N ILE A 63 5.24 -15.80 -1.81
CA ILE A 63 5.33 -15.51 -0.37
C ILE A 63 4.47 -16.46 0.46
N VAL A 64 3.25 -16.79 0.02
CA VAL A 64 2.37 -17.70 0.77
C VAL A 64 2.96 -19.11 0.89
N LYS A 65 3.87 -19.53 0.00
CA LYS A 65 4.58 -20.81 0.15
C LYS A 65 5.56 -20.81 1.32
N ASP A 66 6.31 -19.71 1.47
CA ASP A 66 7.35 -19.60 2.48
C ASP A 66 6.80 -19.08 3.83
N LEU A 67 5.70 -18.32 3.78
CA LEU A 67 5.03 -17.72 4.93
C LEU A 67 3.51 -17.95 4.81
N PRO A 68 3.00 -19.12 5.23
CA PRO A 68 1.59 -19.50 5.06
C PRO A 68 0.58 -18.59 5.79
N ASN A 69 1.02 -17.83 6.80
CA ASN A 69 0.20 -16.86 7.53
C ASN A 69 0.20 -15.46 6.89
N ALA A 70 0.89 -15.26 5.75
CA ALA A 70 0.82 -14.01 5.01
C ALA A 70 -0.59 -13.75 4.45
N LYS A 71 -1.06 -12.51 4.55
CA LYS A 71 -2.33 -12.00 4.01
C LYS A 71 -2.02 -10.89 3.00
N PHE A 72 -2.71 -10.90 1.86
CA PHE A 72 -2.57 -9.94 0.76
C PHE A 72 -3.87 -9.19 0.50
#